data_AF-A0A7K9Q4H9-F1
#
_entry.id   AF-A0A7K9Q4H9-F1
#
_cell.length_a   1.000
_cell.length_b   1.000
_cell.length_c   1.000
_cell.angle_alpha   90.00
_cell.angle_beta   90.00
_cell.angle_gamma   90.00
#
_symmetry.space_group_name_H-M   'P 1'
#
loop_
_entity.id
_entity.type
_entity.pdbx_description
1 polymer ?
#
loop_
_entity_poly.entity_id
_entity_poly.type
_entity_poly.pdbx_seq_one_letter_code
_entity_poly.pdbx_strand_id
1 'polypeptide(L)'
;LCFLHHSKEELSRSQEPSLLDTLCTGSYLDVEKTACWLYRLVRADWLLLPQSYHGHLMLLPSRRSCKMQLSKGKESFVVEVLFGVQQGDSDIYVSSQPTEVHFVPSTTWHETYAVAEANFFRHVARRAPQDSWHCRCLPFLTCTATGKGFSTYALKTVVMHLLNTRPLSQWSRRDFLKRLVDIADYLRCSLEKKRLDHFVIGNQRLPGEISLPPDLQKVEPPNLFQHLARDPGARREVVQEYIRLHYQ
;
A
#
# COMPACT_ATOMS: atom_id res chain seq x y z
N LEU A 1 7.80 11.70 -23.45
CA LEU A 1 9.19 11.70 -22.95
C LEU A 1 9.24 10.88 -21.67
N CYS A 2 10.08 9.85 -21.61
CA CYS A 2 10.42 9.15 -20.37
C CYS A 2 11.94 9.24 -20.20
N PHE A 3 12.45 9.20 -18.96
CA PHE A 3 13.88 9.17 -18.62
C PHE A 3 14.71 8.11 -19.41
N LEU A 4 14.05 7.18 -20.11
CA LEU A 4 14.61 6.10 -20.92
C LEU A 4 14.54 6.31 -22.45
N HIS A 5 14.02 7.45 -22.95
CA HIS A 5 13.99 7.75 -24.39
C HIS A 5 15.08 8.76 -24.80
N HIS A 6 16.30 8.59 -24.27
CA HIS A 6 17.49 9.03 -25.03
C HIS A 6 17.87 7.88 -25.95
N SER A 7 18.22 8.21 -27.19
CA SER A 7 18.64 7.20 -28.15
C SER A 7 19.84 6.44 -27.59
N LYS A 8 19.90 5.13 -27.83
CA LYS A 8 21.03 4.25 -27.44
C LYS A 8 22.40 4.82 -27.87
N GLU A 9 22.38 5.73 -28.83
CA GLU A 9 23.51 6.43 -29.44
C GLU A 9 24.11 7.53 -28.52
N GLU A 10 23.31 8.19 -27.67
CA GLU A 10 23.80 9.24 -26.76
C GLU A 10 24.53 8.69 -25.53
N LEU A 11 24.16 7.49 -25.08
CA LEU A 11 24.74 6.80 -23.90
C LEU A 11 26.09 6.13 -24.17
N SER A 12 26.42 5.89 -25.44
CA SER A 12 27.68 5.21 -25.82
C SER A 12 28.92 6.10 -25.77
N ARG A 13 28.75 7.41 -25.52
CA ARG A 13 29.81 8.42 -25.64
C ARG A 13 30.43 8.91 -24.32
N SER A 14 29.91 8.54 -23.14
CA SER A 14 30.46 9.00 -21.85
C SER A 14 31.03 7.86 -21.01
N GLN A 15 32.32 7.95 -20.68
CA GLN A 15 33.03 7.10 -19.73
C GLN A 15 32.60 7.40 -18.29
N GLU A 16 31.73 6.54 -17.75
CA GLU A 16 31.48 6.14 -16.36
C GLU A 16 30.29 5.16 -16.46
N PRO A 17 30.11 4.15 -15.58
CA PRO A 17 28.93 3.29 -15.64
C PRO A 17 27.69 4.18 -15.58
N SER A 18 26.90 4.22 -16.64
CA SER A 18 25.73 5.09 -16.67
C SER A 18 24.76 4.67 -15.55
N LEU A 19 23.95 5.60 -15.06
CA LEU A 19 22.87 5.26 -14.12
C LEU A 19 21.99 4.12 -14.67
N LEU A 20 21.87 4.03 -16.00
CA LEU A 20 21.14 2.95 -16.68
C LEU A 20 21.83 1.60 -16.51
N ASP A 21 23.16 1.51 -16.66
CA ASP A 21 23.88 0.25 -16.43
C ASP A 21 23.78 -0.22 -14.97
N THR A 22 23.71 0.77 -14.06
CA THR A 22 23.58 0.55 -12.62
C THR A 22 22.19 0.09 -12.21
N LEU A 23 21.12 0.61 -12.82
CA LEU A 23 19.73 0.39 -12.38
C LEU A 23 18.90 -0.49 -13.32
N CYS A 24 19.31 -0.71 -14.56
CA CYS A 24 18.53 -1.42 -15.58
C CYS A 24 19.14 -2.76 -15.98
N THR A 25 18.28 -3.71 -16.36
CA THR A 25 18.67 -4.97 -17.02
C THR A 25 18.06 -4.97 -18.42
N GLY A 26 18.90 -4.80 -19.43
CA GLY A 26 18.45 -4.51 -20.79
C GLY A 26 17.71 -3.16 -20.85
N SER A 27 16.50 -3.15 -21.41
CA SER A 27 15.67 -1.95 -21.51
C SER A 27 14.72 -1.73 -20.32
N TYR A 28 14.80 -2.58 -19.30
CA TYR A 28 13.88 -2.55 -18.16
C TYR A 28 14.58 -2.07 -16.89
N LEU A 29 13.89 -1.22 -16.14
CA LEU A 29 14.33 -0.86 -14.80
C LEU A 29 14.29 -2.10 -13.91
N ASP A 30 15.41 -2.42 -13.29
CA ASP A 30 15.58 -3.64 -12.51
C ASP A 30 15.46 -3.31 -11.01
N VAL A 31 14.51 -3.98 -10.36
CA VAL A 31 14.19 -3.78 -8.95
C VAL A 31 15.35 -4.20 -8.05
N GLU A 32 16.02 -5.31 -8.36
CA GLU A 32 17.11 -5.82 -7.52
C GLU A 32 18.35 -4.94 -7.63
N LYS A 33 18.66 -4.48 -8.85
CA LYS A 33 19.70 -3.47 -9.07
C LYS A 33 19.39 -2.16 -8.35
N THR A 34 18.15 -1.68 -8.42
CA THR A 34 17.70 -0.48 -7.71
C THR A 34 17.82 -0.64 -6.19
N ALA A 35 17.43 -1.79 -5.64
CA ALA A 35 17.59 -2.12 -4.23
C ALA A 35 19.06 -2.15 -3.82
N CYS A 36 19.91 -2.80 -4.61
CA CYS A 36 21.35 -2.90 -4.37
C CYS A 36 22.03 -1.53 -4.43
N TRP A 37 21.64 -0.67 -5.37
CA TRP A 37 22.14 0.69 -5.48
C TRP A 37 21.81 1.50 -4.22
N LEU A 38 20.55 1.52 -3.77
CA LEU A 38 20.17 2.24 -2.56
C LEU A 38 20.88 1.65 -1.32
N TYR A 39 21.00 0.32 -1.24
CA TYR A 39 21.75 -0.34 -0.17
C TYR A 39 23.19 0.17 -0.09
N ARG A 40 23.89 0.27 -1.22
CA ARG A 40 25.28 0.77 -1.28
C ARG A 40 25.35 2.23 -0.89
N LEU A 41 24.41 3.05 -1.37
CA LEU A 41 24.32 4.48 -1.04
C LEU A 41 24.13 4.69 0.47
N VAL A 42 23.12 4.05 1.05
CA VAL A 42 22.83 4.13 2.50
C VAL A 42 24.03 3.65 3.32
N ARG A 43 24.69 2.57 2.90
CA ARG A 43 25.88 2.05 3.60
C ARG A 43 27.05 3.04 3.58
N ALA A 44 27.28 3.69 2.45
CA ALA A 44 28.38 4.64 2.29
C ALA A 44 28.12 5.93 3.08
N ASP A 45 26.90 6.46 2.98
CA ASP A 45 26.56 7.79 3.49
C ASP A 45 26.11 7.76 4.96
N TRP A 46 25.74 6.60 5.53
CA TRP A 46 25.32 6.50 6.93
C TRP A 46 26.35 7.09 7.90
N LEU A 47 27.63 6.86 7.64
CA LEU A 47 28.73 7.37 8.49
C LEU A 47 28.86 8.90 8.47
N LEU A 48 28.27 9.56 7.47
CA LEU A 48 28.26 11.02 7.34
C LEU A 48 27.10 11.67 8.08
N LEU A 49 26.10 10.88 8.51
CA LEU A 49 24.91 11.39 9.18
C LEU A 49 25.17 11.59 10.67
N PRO A 50 24.74 12.71 11.28
CA PRO A 50 24.88 12.95 12.73
C PRO A 50 24.24 11.86 13.60
N GLN A 51 23.22 11.18 13.07
CA GLN A 51 22.51 10.11 13.76
C GLN A 51 23.40 8.86 13.97
N SER A 52 24.48 8.70 13.19
CA SER A 52 25.42 7.58 13.32
C SER A 52 26.21 7.59 14.64
N TYR A 53 26.39 8.76 15.26
CA TYR A 53 27.11 8.88 16.54
C TYR A 53 26.36 8.28 17.73
N HIS A 54 25.03 8.17 17.62
CA HIS A 54 24.16 7.74 18.72
C HIS A 54 23.29 6.53 18.36
N GLY A 55 23.41 6.03 17.14
CA GLY A 55 22.61 4.94 16.63
C GLY A 55 23.42 4.00 15.74
N HIS A 56 22.99 2.75 15.71
CA HIS A 56 23.55 1.73 14.84
C HIS A 56 22.54 1.42 13.72
N LEU A 57 23.05 1.32 12.50
CA LEU A 57 22.30 0.90 11.32
C LEU A 57 22.77 -0.50 10.91
N MET A 58 21.85 -1.45 10.89
CA MET A 58 22.07 -2.78 10.32
C MET A 58 21.24 -2.94 9.06
N LEU A 59 21.88 -3.17 7.92
CA LEU A 59 21.16 -3.46 6.68
C LEU A 59 20.76 -4.93 6.65
N LEU A 60 19.46 -5.19 6.45
CA LEU A 60 18.87 -6.53 6.45
C LEU A 60 18.77 -7.07 5.02
N PRO A 61 18.87 -8.39 4.81
CA PRO A 61 18.77 -8.98 3.49
C PRO A 61 17.36 -8.80 2.90
N SER A 62 17.29 -8.17 1.73
CA SER A 62 16.11 -8.13 0.88
C SER A 62 16.53 -7.93 -0.58
N ARG A 63 15.84 -8.60 -1.50
CA ARG A 63 16.12 -8.47 -2.94
C ARG A 63 15.36 -7.31 -3.58
N ARG A 64 14.17 -7.01 -3.08
CA ARG A 64 13.22 -6.10 -3.74
C ARG A 64 12.86 -4.86 -2.93
N SER A 65 13.52 -4.68 -1.79
CA SER A 65 13.36 -3.54 -0.91
C SER A 65 14.66 -3.25 -0.19
N CYS A 66 14.82 -2.03 0.34
CA CYS A 66 15.93 -1.73 1.23
C CYS A 66 15.43 -1.82 2.68
N LYS A 67 15.74 -2.95 3.34
CA LYS A 67 15.41 -3.15 4.76
C LYS A 67 16.58 -2.77 5.64
N MET A 68 16.31 -2.01 6.68
CA MET A 68 17.32 -1.56 7.61
C MET A 68 16.75 -1.54 9.03
N GLN A 69 17.53 -2.03 9.98
CA GLN A 69 17.24 -1.91 11.39
C GLN A 69 18.04 -0.73 11.95
N LEU A 70 17.31 0.22 12.54
CA LEU A 70 17.86 1.36 13.24
C LEU A 70 17.74 1.10 14.74
N SER A 71 18.84 1.16 15.46
CA SER A 71 18.87 0.98 16.91
C SER A 71 19.52 2.16 17.61
N LYS A 72 18.89 2.66 18.67
CA LYS A 72 19.39 3.74 19.52
C LYS A 72 19.21 3.32 20.98
N GLY A 73 20.31 3.00 21.66
CA GLY A 73 20.25 2.46 23.02
C GLY A 73 19.49 1.13 23.09
N LYS A 74 18.40 1.08 23.85
CA LYS A 74 17.54 -0.11 23.98
C LYS A 74 16.42 -0.17 22.94
N GLU A 75 16.18 0.91 22.22
CA GLU A 75 15.12 0.97 21.20
C GLU A 75 15.68 0.53 19.86
N SER A 76 14.93 -0.31 19.15
CA SER A 76 15.23 -0.61 17.76
C SER A 76 13.94 -0.72 16.96
N PHE A 77 13.99 -0.26 15.71
CA PHE A 77 12.90 -0.38 14.76
C PHE A 77 13.43 -0.76 13.39
N VAL A 78 12.59 -1.41 12.60
CA VAL A 78 12.90 -1.81 11.24
C VAL A 78 12.20 -0.86 10.28
N VAL A 79 12.96 -0.31 9.34
CA VAL A 79 12.47 0.47 8.21
C VAL A 79 12.62 -0.38 6.96
N GLU A 80 11.55 -0.47 6.19
CA GLU A 80 11.57 -1.05 4.86
C GLU A 80 11.23 0.03 3.84
N VAL A 81 12.18 0.32 2.94
CA VAL A 81 11.98 1.23 1.82
C VAL A 81 11.59 0.41 0.59
N LEU A 82 10.38 0.69 0.09
CA LEU A 82 9.88 0.18 -1.18
C LEU A 82 10.07 1.24 -2.27
N PHE A 83 10.32 0.78 -3.49
CA PHE A 83 10.50 1.65 -4.64
C PHE A 83 9.18 1.78 -5.38
N GLY A 84 8.85 3.00 -5.82
CA GLY A 84 7.66 3.29 -6.61
C GLY A 84 8.01 4.17 -7.81
N VAL A 85 7.53 3.80 -8.99
CA VAL A 85 7.62 4.62 -10.20
C VAL A 85 6.21 5.06 -10.57
N GLN A 86 6.02 6.38 -10.69
CA GLN A 86 4.72 6.96 -11.03
C GLN A 86 4.37 6.67 -12.50
N GLN A 87 3.11 6.30 -12.75
CA GLN A 87 2.59 6.13 -14.09
C GLN A 87 2.08 7.47 -14.64
N GLY A 88 2.86 8.09 -15.51
CA GLY A 88 2.52 9.38 -16.11
C GLY A 88 2.37 10.47 -15.04
N ASP A 89 1.25 11.18 -15.10
CA ASP A 89 0.81 12.22 -14.15
C ASP A 89 -0.33 11.75 -13.22
N SER A 90 -0.54 10.43 -13.13
CA SER A 90 -1.57 9.83 -12.29
C SER A 90 -1.09 9.48 -10.88
N ASP A 91 -2.01 9.20 -9.97
CA ASP A 91 -1.73 8.68 -8.62
C ASP A 91 -1.50 7.15 -8.59
N ILE A 92 -1.30 6.55 -9.77
CA ILE A 92 -0.99 5.13 -9.93
C ILE A 92 0.51 4.94 -10.04
N TYR A 93 1.01 3.95 -9.31
CA TYR A 93 2.43 3.65 -9.25
C TYR A 93 2.64 2.19 -9.58
N VAL A 94 3.82 1.87 -10.10
CA VAL A 94 4.34 0.50 -10.08
C VAL A 94 5.37 0.41 -8.95
N SER A 95 5.28 -0.65 -8.15
CA SER A 95 6.04 -0.81 -6.91
C SER A 95 6.90 -2.07 -6.93
N SER A 96 8.00 -1.99 -6.18
CA SER A 96 8.88 -3.13 -5.90
C SER A 96 8.30 -4.11 -4.88
N GLN A 97 7.14 -3.80 -4.30
CA GLN A 97 6.49 -4.60 -3.26
C GLN A 97 6.49 -6.09 -3.62
N PRO A 98 6.94 -6.96 -2.69
CA PRO A 98 6.97 -8.39 -2.94
C PRO A 98 5.55 -8.94 -3.03
N THR A 99 5.31 -9.74 -4.07
CA THR A 99 4.07 -10.51 -4.23
C THR A 99 4.25 -11.88 -3.58
N GLU A 100 3.15 -12.51 -3.16
CA GLU A 100 3.12 -13.87 -2.59
C GLU A 100 3.59 -14.97 -3.56
N VAL A 101 3.89 -14.62 -4.82
CA VAL A 101 4.38 -15.56 -5.83
C VAL A 101 5.88 -15.78 -5.65
N HIS A 102 6.29 -17.02 -5.42
CA HIS A 102 7.69 -17.41 -5.44
C HIS A 102 8.26 -17.20 -6.85
N PHE A 103 9.38 -16.49 -6.96
CA PHE A 103 10.13 -16.19 -8.20
C PHE A 103 9.48 -15.19 -9.16
N VAL A 104 9.34 -13.93 -8.72
CA VAL A 104 9.05 -12.80 -9.61
C VAL A 104 10.36 -12.29 -10.23
N PRO A 105 10.46 -12.15 -11.58
CA PRO A 105 11.64 -11.58 -12.23
C PRO A 105 12.04 -10.21 -11.65
N SER A 106 13.35 -9.93 -11.64
CA SER A 106 13.91 -8.68 -11.10
C SER A 106 13.40 -7.43 -11.82
N THR A 107 12.98 -7.56 -13.08
CA THR A 107 12.45 -6.47 -13.91
C THR A 107 10.94 -6.28 -13.81
N THR A 108 10.22 -7.15 -13.10
CA THR A 108 8.75 -7.02 -12.95
C THR A 108 8.44 -5.99 -11.87
N TRP A 109 7.59 -5.01 -12.16
CA TRP A 109 7.04 -4.08 -11.16
C TRP A 109 5.52 -4.30 -11.06
N HIS A 110 4.95 -4.23 -9.86
CA HIS A 110 3.51 -4.46 -9.67
C HIS A 110 2.77 -3.14 -9.51
N GLU A 111 1.65 -3.00 -10.21
CA GLU A 111 0.78 -1.84 -10.03
C GLU A 111 0.28 -1.77 -8.58
N THR A 112 0.28 -0.56 -8.02
CA THR A 112 -0.19 -0.26 -6.68
C THR A 112 -1.03 1.00 -6.67
N TYR A 113 -2.06 0.97 -5.84
CA TYR A 113 -2.99 2.08 -5.62
C TYR A 113 -2.74 2.78 -4.29
N ALA A 114 -1.66 2.43 -3.58
CA ALA A 114 -1.40 2.91 -2.22
C ALA A 114 -1.29 4.45 -2.14
N VAL A 115 -0.77 5.11 -3.17
CA VAL A 115 -0.68 6.58 -3.22
C VAL A 115 -2.06 7.20 -3.40
N ALA A 116 -2.87 6.69 -4.33
CA ALA A 116 -4.28 7.10 -4.48
C ALA A 116 -5.08 6.90 -3.17
N GLU A 117 -4.90 5.77 -2.49
CA GLU A 117 -5.53 5.51 -1.19
C GLU A 117 -5.06 6.48 -0.10
N ALA A 118 -3.75 6.78 -0.04
CA ALA A 118 -3.21 7.76 0.90
C ALA A 118 -3.73 9.17 0.61
N ASN A 119 -3.85 9.54 -0.68
CA ASN A 119 -4.44 10.79 -1.11
C ASN A 119 -5.92 10.88 -0.70
N PHE A 120 -6.68 9.78 -0.76
CA PHE A 120 -8.04 9.72 -0.25
C PHE A 120 -8.10 9.99 1.26
N PHE A 121 -7.28 9.32 2.08
CA PHE A 121 -7.25 9.61 3.51
C PHE A 121 -6.82 11.05 3.81
N ARG A 122 -5.88 11.61 3.03
CA ARG A 122 -5.49 13.01 3.15
C ARG A 122 -6.63 13.96 2.78
N HIS A 123 -7.39 13.65 1.73
CA HIS A 123 -8.57 14.39 1.31
C HIS A 123 -9.63 14.40 2.42
N VAL A 124 -9.89 13.25 3.05
CA VAL A 124 -10.80 13.12 4.19
C VAL A 124 -10.30 13.92 5.39
N ALA A 125 -9.03 13.77 5.77
CA ALA A 125 -8.44 14.45 6.93
C ALA A 125 -8.51 15.99 6.82
N ARG A 126 -8.37 16.54 5.60
CA ARG A 126 -8.51 17.99 5.35
C ARG A 126 -9.93 18.52 5.54
N ARG A 127 -10.94 17.66 5.38
CA ARG A 127 -12.37 18.04 5.38
C ARG A 127 -13.11 17.60 6.65
N ALA A 128 -12.49 16.72 7.43
CA ALA A 128 -13.10 16.19 8.63
C ALA A 128 -13.22 17.28 9.72
N PRO A 129 -14.31 17.27 10.52
CA PRO A 129 -14.41 18.10 11.72
C PRO A 129 -13.25 17.84 12.71
N GLN A 130 -12.94 18.83 13.54
CA GLN A 130 -11.85 18.72 14.54
C GLN A 130 -12.05 17.57 15.54
N ASP A 131 -13.30 17.21 15.83
CA ASP A 131 -13.65 16.12 16.75
C ASP A 131 -13.78 14.76 16.03
N SER A 132 -13.31 14.65 14.78
CA SER A 132 -13.39 13.43 14.01
C SER A 132 -12.39 12.36 14.46
N TRP A 133 -12.87 11.13 14.56
CA TRP A 133 -12.14 9.95 15.04
C TRP A 133 -11.94 8.89 13.94
N HIS A 134 -12.15 9.23 12.67
CA HIS A 134 -12.01 8.31 11.54
C HIS A 134 -10.64 7.61 11.48
N CYS A 135 -9.54 8.35 11.74
CA CYS A 135 -8.19 7.77 11.76
C CYS A 135 -7.96 6.74 12.87
N ARG A 136 -8.81 6.70 13.91
CA ARG A 136 -8.71 5.72 15.00
C ARG A 136 -9.35 4.39 14.66
N CYS A 137 -10.22 4.33 13.64
CA CYS A 137 -10.92 3.10 13.26
C CYS A 137 -9.94 2.03 12.76
N LEU A 138 -9.00 2.36 11.86
CA LEU A 138 -8.10 1.37 11.29
C LEU A 138 -7.16 0.74 12.32
N PRO A 139 -6.42 1.51 13.16
CA PRO A 139 -5.58 0.92 14.20
C PRO A 139 -6.38 0.03 15.17
N PHE A 140 -7.58 0.47 15.56
CA PHE A 140 -8.45 -0.31 16.45
C PHE A 140 -8.85 -1.65 15.81
N LEU A 141 -9.27 -1.62 14.54
CA LEU A 141 -9.66 -2.82 13.81
C LEU A 141 -8.47 -3.75 13.56
N THR A 142 -7.30 -3.22 13.20
CA THR A 142 -6.12 -4.06 13.02
C THR A 142 -5.72 -4.76 14.32
N CYS A 143 -5.74 -4.06 15.46
CA CYS A 143 -5.42 -4.67 16.74
C CYS A 143 -6.42 -5.77 17.15
N THR A 144 -7.71 -5.58 16.86
CA THR A 144 -8.78 -6.51 17.26
C THR A 144 -8.99 -7.67 16.29
N ALA A 145 -8.65 -7.49 15.01
CA ALA A 145 -8.76 -8.48 13.94
C ALA A 145 -7.46 -9.28 13.71
N THR A 146 -6.33 -8.86 14.30
CA THR A 146 -5.08 -9.64 14.24
C THR A 146 -5.31 -11.03 14.80
N GLY A 147 -5.03 -12.07 14.00
CA GLY A 147 -5.23 -13.47 14.36
C GLY A 147 -6.58 -14.08 13.91
N LYS A 148 -7.46 -13.30 13.28
CA LYS A 148 -8.85 -13.71 12.96
C LYS A 148 -9.14 -13.81 11.47
N GLY A 149 -8.12 -14.08 10.66
CA GLY A 149 -8.24 -14.40 9.23
C GLY A 149 -8.62 -13.26 8.28
N PHE A 150 -8.90 -12.04 8.77
CA PHE A 150 -9.21 -10.90 7.90
C PHE A 150 -7.96 -10.16 7.43
N SER A 151 -7.87 -9.91 6.12
CA SER A 151 -6.83 -9.06 5.57
C SER A 151 -7.00 -7.62 6.04
N THR A 152 -5.94 -7.02 6.58
CA THR A 152 -5.86 -5.57 6.89
C THR A 152 -6.29 -4.71 5.70
N TYR A 153 -6.02 -5.17 4.48
CA TYR A 153 -6.41 -4.47 3.26
C TYR A 153 -7.94 -4.46 3.03
N ALA A 154 -8.64 -5.55 3.37
CA ALA A 154 -10.09 -5.61 3.28
C ALA A 154 -10.75 -4.65 4.29
N LEU A 155 -10.27 -4.64 5.54
CA LEU A 155 -10.74 -3.69 6.57
C LEU A 155 -10.52 -2.23 6.15
N LYS A 156 -9.33 -1.93 5.59
CA LYS A 156 -9.02 -0.63 5.01
C LYS A 156 -10.03 -0.24 3.93
N THR A 157 -10.29 -1.15 3.01
CA THR A 157 -11.24 -0.93 1.90
C THR A 157 -12.65 -0.63 2.41
N VAL A 158 -13.15 -1.36 3.41
CA VAL A 158 -14.46 -1.10 4.03
C VAL A 158 -14.52 0.29 4.66
N VAL A 159 -13.48 0.69 5.40
CA VAL A 159 -13.41 2.03 6.01
C VAL A 159 -13.42 3.11 4.94
N MET A 160 -12.68 2.93 3.83
CA MET A 160 -12.68 3.88 2.73
C MET A 160 -14.06 4.02 2.08
N HIS A 161 -14.75 2.91 1.81
CA HIS A 161 -16.13 2.94 1.28
C HIS A 161 -17.11 3.67 2.21
N LEU A 162 -17.03 3.43 3.52
CA LEU A 162 -17.86 4.11 4.50
C LEU A 162 -17.53 5.61 4.59
N LEU A 163 -16.26 5.99 4.53
CA LEU A 163 -15.83 7.39 4.50
C LEU A 163 -16.30 8.11 3.23
N ASN A 164 -16.39 7.40 2.11
CA ASN A 164 -16.82 7.94 0.84
C ASN A 164 -18.35 8.08 0.70
N THR A 165 -19.11 7.36 1.53
CA THR A 165 -20.58 7.32 1.45
C THR A 165 -21.28 8.03 2.59
N ARG A 166 -20.65 8.18 3.75
CA ARG A 166 -21.23 8.84 4.93
C ARG A 166 -20.69 10.25 5.13
N PRO A 167 -21.52 11.20 5.58
CA PRO A 167 -21.05 12.54 5.95
C PRO A 167 -19.95 12.48 7.02
N LEU A 168 -18.90 13.30 6.87
CA LEU A 168 -17.77 13.35 7.82
C LEU A 168 -18.18 13.79 9.22
N SER A 169 -19.30 14.50 9.37
CA SER A 169 -19.89 14.85 10.66
C SER A 169 -20.31 13.63 11.50
N GLN A 170 -20.57 12.48 10.87
CA GLN A 170 -20.92 11.23 11.56
C GLN A 170 -19.72 10.43 12.07
N TRP A 171 -18.50 10.97 11.90
CA TRP A 171 -17.26 10.36 12.36
C TRP A 171 -16.73 11.00 13.64
N SER A 172 -17.61 11.65 14.41
CA SER A 172 -17.26 12.27 15.69
C SER A 172 -16.79 11.22 16.71
N ARG A 173 -16.12 11.68 17.78
CA ARG A 173 -15.79 10.83 18.93
C ARG A 173 -17.02 10.10 19.51
N ARG A 174 -18.19 10.77 19.52
CA ARG A 174 -19.43 10.24 20.12
C ARG A 174 -19.99 9.07 19.30
N ASP A 175 -19.82 9.12 17.99
CA ASP A 175 -20.29 8.10 17.06
C ASP A 175 -19.29 6.96 16.84
N PHE A 176 -18.12 6.99 17.48
CA PHE A 176 -17.03 6.05 17.21
C PHE A 176 -17.45 4.58 17.32
N LEU A 177 -18.13 4.19 18.40
CA LEU A 177 -18.62 2.81 18.56
C LEU A 177 -19.64 2.44 17.48
N LYS A 178 -20.54 3.37 17.13
CA LYS A 178 -21.49 3.20 16.03
C LYS A 178 -20.77 3.01 14.70
N ARG A 179 -19.67 3.74 14.44
CA ARG A 179 -18.83 3.55 13.24
C ARG A 179 -18.21 2.15 13.21
N LEU A 180 -17.75 1.64 14.34
CA LEU A 180 -17.20 0.27 14.42
C LEU A 180 -18.27 -0.79 14.10
N VAL A 181 -19.49 -0.63 14.62
CA VAL A 181 -20.62 -1.50 14.28
C VAL A 181 -20.94 -1.42 12.79
N ASP A 182 -21.02 -0.21 12.22
CA ASP A 182 -21.28 -0.04 10.79
C ASP A 182 -20.17 -0.66 9.91
N ILE A 183 -18.92 -0.66 10.36
CA ILE A 183 -17.81 -1.35 9.67
C ILE A 183 -18.00 -2.87 9.74
N ALA A 184 -18.36 -3.41 10.91
CA ALA A 184 -18.65 -4.83 11.07
C ALA A 184 -19.84 -5.27 10.21
N ASP A 185 -20.93 -4.50 10.21
CA ASP A 185 -22.12 -4.75 9.40
C ASP A 185 -21.81 -4.70 7.89
N TYR A 186 -21.01 -3.71 7.46
CA TYR A 186 -20.59 -3.62 6.06
C TYR A 186 -19.75 -4.85 5.67
N LEU A 187 -18.81 -5.25 6.53
CA LEU A 187 -17.99 -6.43 6.31
C LEU A 187 -18.84 -7.71 6.24
N ARG A 188 -19.79 -7.90 7.17
CA ARG A 188 -20.74 -9.02 7.15
C ARG A 188 -21.51 -9.07 5.84
N CYS A 189 -22.13 -7.96 5.44
CA CYS A 189 -22.86 -7.86 4.18
C CYS A 189 -21.97 -8.18 2.96
N SER A 190 -20.71 -7.74 2.99
CA SER A 190 -19.74 -8.02 1.92
C SER A 190 -19.37 -9.50 1.85
N LEU A 191 -19.25 -10.17 2.99
CA LEU A 191 -18.99 -11.61 3.08
C LEU A 191 -20.20 -12.44 2.63
N GLU A 192 -21.42 -12.05 3.03
CA GLU A 192 -22.67 -12.70 2.60
C GLU A 192 -22.86 -12.61 1.10
N LYS A 193 -22.60 -11.43 0.51
CA LYS A 193 -22.63 -11.19 -0.93
C LYS A 193 -21.41 -11.72 -1.67
N LYS A 194 -20.37 -12.15 -0.94
CA LYS A 194 -19.06 -12.57 -1.48
C LYS A 194 -18.44 -11.50 -2.40
N ARG A 195 -18.70 -10.23 -2.09
CA ARG A 195 -18.30 -9.10 -2.91
C ARG A 195 -17.85 -7.95 -2.03
N LEU A 196 -16.58 -7.58 -2.22
CA LEU A 196 -15.99 -6.35 -1.70
C LEU A 196 -15.24 -5.68 -2.85
N ASP A 197 -15.83 -4.63 -3.40
CA ASP A 197 -15.25 -3.91 -4.53
C ASP A 197 -13.98 -3.16 -4.12
N HIS A 198 -12.96 -3.20 -4.98
CA HIS A 198 -11.75 -2.39 -4.83
C HIS A 198 -12.12 -0.91 -4.73
N PHE A 199 -11.50 -0.15 -3.82
CA PHE A 199 -11.92 1.22 -3.55
C PHE A 199 -11.53 2.23 -4.64
N VAL A 200 -10.33 2.11 -5.21
CA VAL A 200 -9.79 3.08 -6.18
C VAL A 200 -10.32 2.83 -7.60
N ILE A 201 -10.17 1.61 -8.11
CA ILE A 201 -10.55 1.22 -9.48
C ILE A 201 -12.07 1.21 -9.64
N GLY A 202 -12.58 1.82 -10.73
CA GLY A 202 -13.99 1.82 -11.08
C GLY A 202 -14.91 2.64 -10.16
N ASN A 203 -14.35 3.32 -9.16
CA ASN A 203 -15.11 4.11 -8.21
C ASN A 203 -15.44 5.50 -8.77
N GLN A 204 -16.66 5.64 -9.30
CA GLN A 204 -17.17 6.91 -9.85
C GLN A 204 -17.33 8.03 -8.81
N ARG A 205 -17.23 7.71 -7.51
CA ARG A 205 -17.33 8.68 -6.41
C ARG A 205 -15.98 9.01 -5.81
N LEU A 206 -14.87 8.67 -6.47
CA LEU A 206 -13.56 9.03 -5.99
C LEU A 206 -13.38 10.56 -6.07
N PRO A 207 -12.77 11.21 -5.06
CA PRO A 207 -12.50 12.64 -5.11
C PRO A 207 -11.69 13.05 -6.35
N GLY A 208 -12.08 14.13 -7.02
CA GLY A 208 -11.40 14.63 -8.22
C GLY A 208 -9.96 15.16 -7.99
N GLU A 209 -9.52 15.27 -6.74
CA GLU A 209 -8.10 15.50 -6.40
C GLU A 209 -7.21 14.29 -6.68
N ILE A 210 -7.80 13.10 -6.84
CA ILE A 210 -7.08 11.85 -7.08
C ILE A 210 -7.09 11.55 -8.57
N SER A 211 -5.92 11.62 -9.19
CA SER A 211 -5.77 11.45 -10.64
C SER A 211 -5.66 9.97 -11.00
N LEU A 212 -6.59 9.47 -11.82
CA LEU A 212 -6.57 8.10 -12.31
C LEU A 212 -6.54 8.06 -13.84
N PRO A 213 -5.79 7.11 -14.45
CA PRO A 213 -5.90 6.82 -15.87
C PRO A 213 -7.36 6.57 -16.30
N PRO A 214 -7.81 7.06 -17.47
CA PRO A 214 -9.20 6.93 -17.90
C PRO A 214 -9.72 5.49 -17.93
N ASP A 215 -8.86 4.53 -18.25
CA ASP A 215 -9.21 3.12 -18.34
C ASP A 215 -9.56 2.55 -16.95
N LEU A 216 -8.86 2.96 -15.90
CA LEU A 216 -9.13 2.52 -14.53
C LEU A 216 -10.39 3.15 -13.93
N GLN A 217 -10.84 4.29 -14.45
CA GLN A 217 -12.08 4.91 -14.01
C GLN A 217 -13.33 4.21 -14.56
N LYS A 218 -13.27 3.65 -15.77
CA LYS A 218 -14.45 3.11 -16.49
C LYS A 218 -14.68 1.61 -16.29
N VAL A 219 -13.72 0.92 -15.69
CA VAL A 219 -13.77 -0.53 -15.48
C VAL A 219 -14.65 -0.88 -14.28
N GLU A 220 -15.29 -2.05 -14.32
CA GLU A 220 -16.00 -2.58 -13.15
C GLU A 220 -15.01 -2.79 -11.99
N PRO A 221 -15.28 -2.29 -10.78
CA PRO A 221 -14.40 -2.47 -9.63
C PRO A 221 -14.07 -3.96 -9.40
N PRO A 222 -12.78 -4.35 -9.37
CA PRO A 222 -12.39 -5.72 -9.08
C PRO A 222 -12.87 -6.16 -7.69
N ASN A 223 -13.40 -7.37 -7.60
CA ASN A 223 -13.85 -7.94 -6.34
C ASN A 223 -12.68 -8.52 -5.53
N LEU A 224 -12.37 -7.93 -4.38
CA LEU A 224 -11.34 -8.42 -3.45
C LEU A 224 -11.70 -9.79 -2.85
N PHE A 225 -12.98 -10.14 -2.80
CA PHE A 225 -13.48 -11.44 -2.33
C PHE A 225 -13.72 -12.44 -3.45
N GLN A 226 -13.06 -12.27 -4.61
CA GLN A 226 -13.21 -13.18 -5.75
C GLN A 226 -12.91 -14.65 -5.40
N HIS A 227 -11.97 -14.89 -4.47
CA HIS A 227 -11.66 -16.24 -4.00
C HIS A 227 -12.85 -16.89 -3.24
N LEU A 228 -13.58 -16.12 -2.42
CA LEU A 228 -14.80 -16.58 -1.72
C LEU A 228 -15.98 -16.81 -2.66
N ALA A 229 -16.01 -16.07 -3.78
CA ALA A 229 -16.98 -16.29 -4.85
C ALA A 229 -16.74 -17.65 -5.55
N ARG A 230 -15.47 -18.05 -5.70
CA ARG A 230 -15.05 -19.27 -6.41
C ARG A 230 -15.09 -20.53 -5.54
N ASP A 231 -14.79 -20.44 -4.25
CA ASP A 231 -14.78 -21.59 -3.34
C ASP A 231 -15.85 -21.50 -2.22
N PRO A 232 -16.85 -22.40 -2.20
CA PRO A 232 -17.84 -22.48 -1.12
C PRO A 232 -17.28 -22.92 0.25
N GLY A 233 -16.12 -23.60 0.29
CA GLY A 233 -15.45 -24.08 1.50
C GLY A 233 -14.85 -22.95 2.33
N ALA A 234 -14.09 -22.06 1.68
CA ALA A 234 -13.48 -20.87 2.28
C ALA A 234 -14.47 -19.95 3.01
N ARG A 235 -15.76 -19.97 2.63
CA ARG A 235 -16.81 -19.18 3.29
C ARG A 235 -17.08 -19.64 4.72
N ARG A 236 -17.09 -20.95 5.01
CA ARG A 236 -17.49 -21.46 6.34
C ARG A 236 -16.50 -21.05 7.41
N GLU A 237 -15.22 -21.07 7.09
CA GLU A 237 -14.13 -20.67 8.00
C GLU A 237 -14.20 -19.17 8.32
N VAL A 238 -14.35 -18.32 7.31
CA VAL A 238 -14.42 -16.85 7.49
C VAL A 238 -15.70 -16.41 8.23
N VAL A 239 -16.84 -17.08 7.97
CA VAL A 239 -18.12 -16.76 8.65
C VAL A 239 -18.13 -17.27 10.09
N GLN A 240 -17.60 -18.46 10.39
CA GLN A 240 -17.44 -18.92 11.77
C GLN A 240 -16.52 -18.00 12.58
N GLU A 241 -15.49 -17.45 11.95
CA GLU A 241 -14.56 -16.52 12.60
C GLU A 241 -15.20 -15.13 12.83
N TYR A 242 -16.05 -14.65 11.90
CA TYR A 242 -16.88 -13.46 12.09
C TYR A 242 -17.88 -13.63 13.25
N ILE A 243 -18.48 -14.81 13.40
CA ILE A 243 -19.43 -15.09 14.51
C ILE A 243 -18.69 -15.08 15.86
N ARG A 244 -17.46 -15.63 15.93
CA ARG A 244 -16.63 -15.57 17.14
C ARG A 244 -16.25 -14.14 17.54
N LEU A 245 -16.14 -13.23 16.57
CA LEU A 245 -15.86 -11.81 16.77
C LEU A 245 -17.02 -11.01 17.38
N HIS A 246 -18.27 -11.45 17.20
CA HIS A 246 -19.46 -10.71 17.62
C HIS A 246 -20.03 -11.20 18.96
N TYR A 247 -19.60 -12.38 19.43
CA TYR A 247 -20.13 -13.04 20.63
C TYR A 247 -19.06 -13.36 21.70
N GLN A 248 -17.95 -12.62 21.72
CA GLN A 248 -17.01 -12.53 22.85
C GLN A 248 -17.03 -11.12 23.42
#